data_AF-A0A838JTH8-F1
#
_entry.id   AF-A0A838JTH8-F1
#
_cell.length_a   1.000
_cell.length_b   1.000
_cell.length_c   1.000
_cell.angle_alpha   90.00
_cell.angle_beta   90.00
_cell.angle_gamma   90.00
#
_symmetry.space_group_name_H-M   'P 1'
#
loop_
_entity.id
_entity.type
_entity.pdbx_description
1 polymer ?
#
loop_
_entity_poly.entity_id
_entity_poly.type
_entity_poly.pdbx_seq_one_letter_code
_entity_poly.pdbx_strand_id
1 'polypeptide(L)'
;MNVILVILDSLRKDHIGVYGNEKIQTPNLDALAEDSFRFTRAYPESLPTLCARRAIHTGLRTWPFRNIVELPGETFQPAGWQPIPEVQITLAEILLGAGYSTALYADTQPLFHPSMNFQRGFRVFEWLRGQERDRFRPKLGVPEDEIRQNTVAGNDANMVDKVRQYLANTKDRRGEEDYF
;
A
#
# COMPACT_ATOMS: atom_id res chain seq x y z
N MET A 1 12.19 11.97 20.33
CA MET A 1 10.83 11.73 19.83
C MET A 1 10.94 10.81 18.62
N ASN A 2 10.08 9.80 18.50
CA ASN A 2 10.04 8.91 17.35
C ASN A 2 8.76 9.18 16.56
N VAL A 3 8.82 9.07 15.24
CA VAL A 3 7.66 9.24 14.35
C VAL A 3 7.40 7.92 13.65
N ILE A 4 6.18 7.39 13.80
CA ILE A 4 5.74 6.14 13.17
C ILE A 4 4.51 6.46 12.34
N LEU A 5 4.56 6.13 11.05
CA LEU A 5 3.45 6.30 10.12
C LEU A 5 3.00 4.92 9.63
N VAL A 6 1.77 4.54 9.99
CA VAL A 6 1.14 3.29 9.55
C VAL A 6 0.09 3.63 8.49
N ILE A 7 0.18 3.00 7.31
CA ILE A 7 -0.77 3.18 6.22
C ILE A 7 -1.37 1.82 5.87
N LEU A 8 -2.69 1.72 5.98
CA LEU A 8 -3.46 0.52 5.63
C LEU A 8 -4.07 0.72 4.24
N ASP A 9 -3.78 -0.19 3.31
CA ASP A 9 -4.23 -0.04 1.92
C ASP A 9 -5.69 -0.42 1.76
N SER A 10 -6.46 0.44 1.09
CA SER A 10 -7.88 0.22 0.79
C SER A 10 -8.78 -0.04 2.00
N LEU A 11 -8.33 0.30 3.22
CA LEU A 11 -9.11 0.15 4.44
C LEU A 11 -10.28 1.14 4.46
N ARG A 12 -11.47 0.62 4.73
CA ARG A 12 -12.65 1.44 4.95
C ARG A 12 -12.85 1.69 6.44
N LYS A 13 -13.23 2.92 6.78
CA LYS A 13 -13.56 3.34 8.15
C LYS A 13 -14.62 2.46 8.80
N ASP A 14 -15.63 2.04 8.05
CA ASP A 14 -16.74 1.21 8.54
C ASP A 14 -16.35 -0.25 8.79
N HIS A 15 -15.09 -0.64 8.60
CA HIS A 15 -14.56 -1.99 8.87
C HIS A 15 -13.71 -2.06 10.16
N ILE A 16 -13.78 -1.03 11.01
CA ILE A 16 -12.95 -0.91 12.21
C ILE A 16 -13.87 -0.76 13.44
N GLY A 17 -13.57 -1.49 14.50
CA GLY A 17 -14.35 -1.57 15.74
C GLY A 17 -14.60 -0.21 16.36
N VAL A 18 -13.55 0.59 16.55
CA VAL A 18 -13.64 1.92 17.13
C VAL A 18 -14.45 2.93 16.29
N TYR A 19 -14.82 2.58 15.06
CA TYR A 19 -15.73 3.37 14.22
C TYR A 19 -17.15 2.78 14.12
N GLY A 20 -17.48 1.80 14.95
CA GLY A 20 -18.82 1.23 15.10
C GLY A 20 -19.02 -0.11 14.39
N ASN A 21 -17.95 -0.81 13.97
CA ASN A 21 -18.08 -2.15 13.40
C ASN A 21 -18.12 -3.22 14.51
N GLU A 22 -19.21 -3.98 14.60
CA GLU A 22 -19.37 -5.03 15.62
C GLU A 22 -18.95 -6.43 15.13
N LYS A 23 -18.62 -6.58 13.84
CA LYS A 23 -18.36 -7.87 13.19
C LYS A 23 -16.87 -8.16 12.97
N ILE A 24 -16.10 -7.15 12.56
CA ILE A 24 -14.68 -7.25 12.28
C ILE A 24 -13.92 -6.95 13.56
N GLN A 25 -13.00 -7.83 13.92
CA GLN A 25 -12.19 -7.69 15.13
C GLN A 25 -10.94 -6.85 14.82
N THR A 26 -10.83 -5.68 15.45
CA THR A 26 -9.66 -4.79 15.31
C THR A 26 -9.04 -4.40 16.66
N PRO A 27 -8.78 -5.36 17.58
CA PRO A 27 -8.47 -5.07 18.98
C PRO A 27 -7.25 -4.14 19.16
N ASN A 28 -6.23 -4.26 18.31
CA ASN A 28 -5.04 -3.40 18.37
C ASN A 28 -5.32 -1.95 17.94
N LEU A 29 -6.18 -1.74 16.93
CA LEU A 29 -6.59 -0.39 16.52
C LEU A 29 -7.55 0.23 17.53
N ASP A 30 -8.40 -0.60 18.14
CA ASP A 30 -9.35 -0.17 19.16
C ASP A 30 -8.60 0.28 20.41
N ALA A 31 -7.64 -0.53 20.90
CA ALA A 31 -6.77 -0.17 22.02
C ALA A 31 -5.94 1.09 21.74
N LEU A 32 -5.34 1.22 20.54
CA LEU A 32 -4.60 2.43 20.17
C LEU A 32 -5.49 3.68 20.22
N ALA A 33 -6.75 3.56 19.84
CA ALA A 33 -7.69 4.67 19.82
C ALA A 33 -8.16 5.12 21.21
N GLU A 34 -8.06 4.27 22.24
CA GLU A 34 -8.40 4.64 23.64
C GLU A 34 -7.44 5.70 24.18
N ASP A 35 -6.16 5.62 23.81
CA ASP A 35 -5.10 6.54 24.26
C ASP A 35 -4.70 7.60 23.22
N SER A 36 -5.47 7.75 22.13
CA SER A 36 -5.12 8.62 20.99
C SER A 36 -6.21 9.60 20.60
N PHE A 37 -5.82 10.66 19.90
CA PHE A 37 -6.79 11.47 19.15
C PHE A 37 -7.33 10.70 17.94
N ARG A 38 -8.65 10.54 17.89
CA ARG A 38 -9.35 9.87 16.79
C ARG A 38 -10.07 10.87 15.88
N PHE A 39 -9.72 10.85 14.59
CA PHE A 39 -10.37 11.71 13.59
C PHE A 39 -11.59 11.02 12.97
N THR A 40 -12.77 11.63 13.05
CA THR A 40 -13.98 11.12 12.40
C THR A 40 -14.12 11.56 10.95
N ARG A 41 -13.34 12.56 10.53
CA ARG A 41 -13.37 13.23 9.23
C ARG A 41 -11.96 13.40 8.66
N ALA A 42 -11.25 12.29 8.45
CA ALA A 42 -9.98 12.26 7.74
C ALA A 42 -10.22 11.89 6.26
N TYR A 43 -9.69 12.69 5.34
CA TYR A 43 -9.85 12.49 3.91
C TYR A 43 -8.46 12.44 3.26
N PRO A 44 -8.20 11.48 2.36
CA PRO A 44 -7.00 11.53 1.54
C PRO A 44 -7.07 12.71 0.58
N GLU A 45 -5.93 13.30 0.25
CA GLU A 45 -5.87 14.37 -0.75
C GLU A 45 -6.31 13.86 -2.14
N SER A 46 -6.01 12.60 -2.44
CA SER A 46 -6.26 12.00 -3.75
C SER A 46 -6.35 10.46 -3.65
N LEU A 47 -6.82 9.83 -4.73
CA LEU A 47 -6.94 8.39 -4.90
C LEU A 47 -6.45 7.98 -6.30
N PRO A 48 -5.95 6.76 -6.52
CA PRO A 48 -5.75 5.66 -5.55
C PRO A 48 -4.34 5.62 -4.97
N THR A 49 -4.12 4.77 -3.95
CA THR A 49 -2.83 4.28 -3.40
C THR A 49 -1.63 5.23 -3.57
N LEU A 50 -0.95 5.22 -4.72
CA LEU A 50 0.25 6.05 -4.95
C LEU A 50 -0.03 7.55 -4.97
N CYS A 51 -1.19 7.98 -5.47
CA CYS A 51 -1.57 9.39 -5.46
C CYS A 51 -1.69 9.91 -4.02
N ALA A 52 -2.39 9.15 -3.16
CA ALA A 52 -2.51 9.45 -1.74
C ALA A 52 -1.15 9.44 -1.04
N ARG A 53 -0.35 8.40 -1.28
CA ARG A 53 0.99 8.24 -0.67
C ARG A 53 1.95 9.35 -1.13
N ARG A 54 1.88 9.81 -2.38
CA ARG A 54 2.69 10.95 -2.84
C ARG A 54 2.33 12.23 -2.09
N ALA A 55 1.04 12.49 -1.88
CA ALA A 55 0.59 13.63 -1.08
C ALA A 55 1.09 13.52 0.36
N ILE A 56 1.02 12.33 0.97
CA ILE A 56 1.52 12.07 2.33
C ILE A 56 3.04 12.28 2.41
N HIS A 57 3.79 11.78 1.42
CA HIS A 57 5.25 11.88 1.41
C HIS A 57 5.74 13.32 1.18
N THR A 58 4.99 14.16 0.47
CA THR A 58 5.47 15.50 0.07
C THR A 58 4.75 16.65 0.75
N GLY A 59 3.58 16.40 1.33
CA GLY A 59 2.66 17.45 1.77
C GLY A 59 2.03 18.25 0.63
N LEU A 60 2.23 17.82 -0.63
CA LEU A 60 1.81 18.56 -1.81
C LEU A 60 0.58 17.93 -2.48
N ARG A 61 -0.25 18.81 -3.03
CA ARG A 61 -1.44 18.43 -3.78
C ARG A 61 -1.08 17.65 -5.05
N THR A 62 -1.72 16.52 -5.27
CA THR A 62 -1.53 15.69 -6.47
C THR A 62 -2.65 15.87 -7.49
N TRP A 63 -3.84 16.25 -7.03
CA TRP A 63 -5.00 16.53 -7.86
C TRP A 63 -5.10 18.03 -8.24
N PRO A 64 -5.61 18.41 -9.43
CA PRO A 64 -5.97 17.55 -10.56
C PRO A 64 -4.72 16.98 -11.22
N PHE A 65 -4.76 15.71 -11.60
CA PHE A 65 -3.62 15.05 -12.23
C PHE A 65 -3.25 15.75 -13.54
N ARG A 66 -2.03 16.29 -13.61
CA ARG A 66 -1.49 17.02 -14.76
C ARG A 66 -0.16 16.41 -15.18
N ASN A 67 0.18 16.58 -16.45
CA ASN A 67 1.46 16.15 -17.02
C ASN A 67 1.74 14.66 -16.78
N ILE A 68 0.70 13.83 -16.87
CA ILE A 68 0.80 12.38 -16.72
C ILE A 68 1.57 11.84 -17.92
N VAL A 69 2.62 11.07 -17.66
CA VAL A 69 3.38 10.36 -18.70
C VAL A 69 3.20 8.87 -18.53
N GLU A 70 3.26 8.14 -19.64
CA GLU A 70 3.32 6.68 -19.57
C GLU A 70 4.68 6.24 -19.05
N LEU A 71 4.68 5.32 -18.09
CA LEU A 71 5.86 4.80 -17.44
C LEU A 71 6.15 3.39 -17.96
N PRO A 72 7.23 3.19 -18.74
CA PRO A 72 7.63 1.85 -19.18
C PRO A 72 7.84 0.91 -17.97
N GLY A 73 7.27 -0.29 -18.05
CA GLY A 73 7.37 -1.30 -17.00
C GLY A 73 6.25 -1.25 -15.95
N GLU A 74 5.47 -0.17 -15.87
CA GLU A 74 4.30 -0.10 -15.00
C GLU A 74 3.10 -0.81 -15.62
N THR A 75 2.61 -1.88 -14.98
CA THR A 75 1.48 -2.69 -15.49
C THR A 75 0.10 -2.21 -15.05
N PHE A 76 0.05 -1.15 -14.25
CA PHE A 76 -1.17 -0.51 -13.75
C PHE A 76 -0.89 0.99 -13.61
N GLN A 77 -1.54 1.81 -14.43
CA GLN A 77 -1.27 3.25 -14.51
C GLN A 77 -2.58 4.05 -14.58
N PRO A 78 -3.42 4.03 -13.52
CA PRO A 78 -4.55 4.95 -13.46
C PRO A 78 -4.06 6.40 -13.47
N ALA A 79 -4.97 7.34 -13.71
CA ALA A 79 -4.61 8.76 -13.70
C ALA A 79 -3.91 9.16 -12.38
N GLY A 80 -2.78 9.86 -12.48
CA GLY A 80 -1.98 10.27 -11.33
C GLY A 80 -0.94 9.26 -10.83
N TRP A 81 -0.94 8.03 -11.36
CA TRP A 81 0.02 6.98 -11.02
C TRP A 81 1.41 7.29 -11.57
N GLN A 82 2.14 8.14 -10.85
CA GLN A 82 3.37 8.76 -11.30
C GLN A 82 4.40 8.75 -10.16
N PRO A 83 5.71 8.86 -10.49
CA PRO A 83 6.75 9.04 -9.49
C PRO A 83 6.52 10.25 -8.58
N ILE A 84 7.23 10.26 -7.46
CA ILE A 84 7.55 11.50 -6.77
C ILE A 84 8.57 12.28 -7.63
N PRO A 85 8.22 13.47 -8.17
CA PRO A 85 9.16 14.29 -8.93
C PRO A 85 10.40 14.60 -8.09
N GLU A 86 11.58 14.60 -8.71
CA GLU A 86 12.86 14.83 -8.01
C GLU A 86 12.90 16.18 -7.29
N VAL A 87 12.25 17.20 -7.86
CA VAL A 87 12.15 18.54 -7.27
C VAL A 87 11.27 18.61 -6.01
N GLN A 88 10.44 17.60 -5.76
CA GLN A 88 9.63 17.52 -4.54
C GLN A 88 10.44 16.82 -3.45
N ILE A 89 10.68 17.55 -2.35
CA ILE A 89 11.36 17.01 -1.17
C ILE A 89 10.36 16.15 -0.39
N THR A 90 10.79 14.97 0.03
CA THR A 90 9.96 14.07 0.84
C THR A 90 10.09 14.36 2.34
N LEU A 91 9.05 14.01 3.10
CA LEU A 91 9.05 14.01 4.56
C LEU A 91 10.23 13.20 5.11
N ALA A 92 10.55 12.07 4.47
CA ALA A 92 11.68 11.23 4.87
C ALA A 92 13.02 11.95 4.65
N GLU A 93 13.20 12.68 3.53
CA GLU A 93 14.41 13.48 3.29
C GLU A 93 14.57 14.60 4.34
N ILE A 94 13.47 15.27 4.70
CA ILE A 94 13.45 16.30 5.75
C ILE A 94 13.86 15.70 7.11
N LEU A 95 13.23 14.59 7.51
CA LEU A 95 13.54 13.92 8.77
C LEU A 95 14.98 13.41 8.80
N LEU A 96 15.46 12.83 7.70
CA LEU A 96 16.84 12.40 7.56
C LEU A 96 17.82 13.57 7.73
N GLY A 97 17.55 14.72 7.10
CA GLY A 97 18.35 15.94 7.26
C GLY A 97 18.36 16.48 8.69
N ALA A 98 17.28 16.23 9.45
CA ALA A 98 17.18 16.57 10.87
C ALA A 98 17.84 15.53 11.80
N GLY A 99 18.52 14.51 11.27
CA GLY A 99 19.26 13.51 12.04
C GLY A 99 18.45 12.27 12.45
N TYR A 100 17.22 12.08 11.92
CA TYR A 100 16.45 10.86 12.18
C TYR A 100 17.00 9.68 11.37
N SER A 101 16.94 8.49 11.97
CA SER A 101 17.08 7.23 11.22
C SER A 101 15.74 6.88 10.59
N THR A 102 15.70 6.84 9.26
CA THR A 102 14.46 6.65 8.48
C THR A 102 14.40 5.23 7.90
N ALA A 103 13.26 4.57 8.09
CA ALA A 103 13.00 3.24 7.54
C ALA A 103 11.61 3.14 6.89
N LEU A 104 11.51 2.41 5.78
CA LEU A 104 10.27 2.13 5.06
C LEU A 104 10.05 0.61 4.97
N TYR A 105 8.96 0.12 5.54
CA TYR A 105 8.52 -1.27 5.38
C TYR A 105 7.17 -1.25 4.68
N ALA A 106 7.08 -1.88 3.51
CA ALA A 106 5.84 -1.89 2.75
C ALA A 106 5.74 -3.12 1.86
N ASP A 107 4.52 -3.58 1.65
CA ASP A 107 4.16 -4.66 0.74
C ASP A 107 3.63 -4.17 -0.62
N THR A 108 3.42 -2.86 -0.73
CA THR A 108 2.95 -2.17 -1.93
C THR A 108 4.07 -2.10 -2.97
N GLN A 109 4.15 -3.12 -3.83
CA GLN A 109 5.16 -3.29 -4.87
C GLN A 109 5.53 -1.99 -5.64
N PRO A 110 4.58 -1.16 -6.11
CA PRO A 110 4.89 0.04 -6.88
C PRO A 110 5.75 1.07 -6.13
N LEU A 111 5.77 1.07 -4.80
CA LEU A 111 6.67 1.90 -4.01
C LEU A 111 8.15 1.51 -4.17
N PHE A 112 8.43 0.32 -4.69
CA PHE A 112 9.77 -0.26 -4.87
C PHE A 112 10.22 -0.29 -6.33
N HIS A 113 9.37 0.13 -7.27
CA HIS A 113 9.77 0.27 -8.65
C HIS A 113 10.82 1.39 -8.79
N PRO A 114 11.97 1.15 -9.45
CA PRO A 114 13.05 2.13 -9.55
C PRO A 114 12.63 3.47 -10.16
N SER A 115 11.63 3.45 -11.03
CA SER A 115 11.07 4.62 -11.71
C SER A 115 10.17 5.49 -10.84
N MET A 116 9.81 5.07 -9.61
CA MET A 116 8.72 5.70 -8.85
C MET A 116 9.19 6.63 -7.71
N ASN A 117 10.46 6.59 -7.32
CA ASN A 117 11.09 7.52 -6.37
C ASN A 117 10.49 7.57 -4.94
N PHE A 118 9.71 6.57 -4.52
CA PHE A 118 9.08 6.57 -3.18
C PHE A 118 10.04 6.23 -2.03
N GLN A 119 11.21 5.63 -2.31
CA GLN A 119 12.18 5.27 -1.27
C GLN A 119 13.12 6.44 -0.89
N ARG A 120 13.02 7.58 -1.58
CA ARG A 120 13.85 8.77 -1.32
C ARG A 120 13.74 9.25 0.13
N GLY A 121 14.89 9.42 0.77
CA GLY A 121 15.01 9.86 2.16
C GLY A 121 14.99 8.74 3.19
N PHE A 122 14.70 7.50 2.81
CA PHE A 122 14.79 6.34 3.69
C PHE A 122 16.18 5.71 3.62
N ARG A 123 16.83 5.49 4.78
CA ARG A 123 18.11 4.76 4.85
C ARG A 123 17.95 3.26 4.79
N VAL A 124 16.81 2.77 5.27
CA VAL A 124 16.41 1.37 5.22
C VAL A 124 15.09 1.30 4.48
N PHE A 125 14.95 0.41 3.52
CA PHE A 125 13.66 0.08 2.96
C PHE A 125 13.58 -1.42 2.68
N GLU A 126 12.50 -2.04 3.12
CA GLU A 126 12.25 -3.47 2.97
C GLU A 126 10.93 -3.65 2.22
N TRP A 127 11.01 -4.37 1.10
CA TRP A 127 9.83 -4.77 0.35
C TRP A 127 9.33 -6.12 0.84
N LEU A 128 8.21 -6.07 1.56
CA LEU A 128 7.51 -7.22 2.10
C LEU A 128 6.80 -7.98 0.95
N ARG A 129 7.43 -9.07 0.50
CA ARG A 129 7.02 -9.81 -0.70
C ARG A 129 5.71 -10.57 -0.52
N GLY A 130 5.07 -10.85 -1.66
CA GLY A 130 3.98 -11.80 -1.76
C GLY A 130 2.56 -11.22 -1.76
N GLN A 131 2.42 -9.91 -1.91
CA GLN A 131 1.13 -9.24 -2.13
C GLN A 131 0.86 -8.96 -3.61
N GLU A 132 -0.41 -8.65 -3.92
CA GLU A 132 -0.87 -8.21 -5.25
C GLU A 132 -0.36 -9.06 -6.43
N ARG A 133 0.38 -8.44 -7.37
CA ARG A 133 0.94 -9.03 -8.59
C ARG A 133 2.42 -9.37 -8.47
N ASP A 134 2.96 -9.31 -7.26
CA ASP A 134 4.37 -9.58 -7.03
C ASP A 134 4.75 -10.94 -7.61
N ARG A 135 5.83 -11.01 -8.37
CA ARG A 135 6.36 -12.26 -8.94
C ARG A 135 7.25 -12.97 -7.92
N PHE A 136 6.74 -13.17 -6.71
CA PHE A 136 7.49 -13.81 -5.62
C PHE A 136 7.59 -15.32 -5.81
N ARG A 137 6.54 -15.94 -6.36
CA ARG A 137 6.46 -17.39 -6.57
C ARG A 137 5.88 -17.75 -7.94
N PRO A 138 6.23 -18.91 -8.50
CA PRO A 138 5.63 -19.37 -9.75
C PRO A 138 4.14 -19.67 -9.54
N LYS A 139 3.32 -19.25 -10.51
CA LYS A 139 1.87 -19.54 -10.56
C LYS A 139 1.54 -21.02 -10.79
N LEU A 140 2.56 -21.84 -11.10
CA LEU A 140 2.39 -23.23 -11.47
C LEU A 140 1.82 -24.02 -10.28
N GLY A 141 0.73 -24.74 -10.53
CA GLY A 141 0.11 -25.61 -9.54
C GLY A 141 -0.90 -24.94 -8.62
N VAL A 142 -1.26 -23.66 -8.84
CA VAL A 142 -2.41 -23.04 -8.15
C VAL A 142 -3.71 -23.72 -8.64
N PRO A 143 -4.51 -24.35 -7.76
CA PRO A 143 -5.75 -25.00 -8.15
C PRO A 143 -6.80 -24.01 -8.71
N GLU A 144 -7.45 -24.36 -9.82
CA GLU A 144 -8.48 -23.51 -10.44
C GLU A 144 -9.68 -23.26 -9.51
N ASP A 145 -10.02 -24.22 -8.66
CA ASP A 145 -11.12 -24.06 -7.69
C ASP A 145 -10.80 -23.00 -6.64
N GLU A 146 -9.54 -22.89 -6.21
CA GLU A 146 -9.09 -21.86 -5.27
C GLU A 146 -9.17 -20.46 -5.92
N ILE A 147 -8.79 -20.36 -7.19
CA ILE A 147 -8.93 -19.12 -7.97
C ILE A 147 -10.41 -18.73 -8.09
N ARG A 148 -11.29 -19.69 -8.40
CA ARG A 148 -12.73 -19.44 -8.49
C ARG A 148 -13.35 -18.98 -7.16
N GLN A 149 -12.92 -19.55 -6.03
CA GLN A 149 -13.37 -19.14 -4.70
C GLN A 149 -12.92 -17.72 -4.32
N ASN A 150 -11.79 -17.26 -4.87
CA ASN A 150 -11.21 -15.95 -4.58
C ASN A 150 -11.45 -14.91 -5.69
N THR A 151 -12.35 -15.19 -6.63
CA THR A 151 -12.78 -14.26 -7.67
C THR A 151 -14.28 -14.04 -7.56
N VAL A 152 -14.74 -12.89 -8.06
CA VAL A 152 -16.16 -12.53 -8.07
C VAL A 152 -16.68 -12.36 -9.49
N ALA A 153 -18.00 -12.53 -9.65
CA ALA A 153 -18.65 -12.30 -10.94
C ALA A 153 -18.32 -10.89 -11.48
N GLY A 154 -17.90 -10.82 -12.74
CA GLY A 154 -17.46 -9.58 -13.39
C GLY A 154 -15.96 -9.32 -13.34
N ASN A 155 -15.16 -10.14 -12.65
CA ASN A 155 -13.70 -10.09 -12.79
C ASN A 155 -13.28 -10.51 -14.21
N ASP A 156 -12.41 -9.69 -14.82
CA ASP A 156 -11.81 -10.00 -16.12
C ASP A 156 -10.62 -10.96 -15.99
N ALA A 157 -10.10 -11.41 -17.13
CA ALA A 157 -8.97 -12.33 -17.18
C ALA A 157 -7.72 -11.79 -16.45
N ASN A 158 -7.56 -10.46 -16.41
CA ASN A 158 -6.44 -9.83 -15.73
C ASN A 158 -6.59 -9.94 -14.21
N MET A 159 -7.76 -9.66 -13.67
CA MET A 159 -8.05 -9.83 -12.25
C MET A 159 -7.93 -11.29 -11.83
N VAL A 160 -8.41 -12.23 -12.65
CA VAL A 160 -8.23 -13.67 -12.39
C VAL A 160 -6.74 -14.04 -12.33
N ASP A 161 -5.92 -13.48 -13.22
CA ASP A 161 -4.47 -13.68 -13.20
C ASP A 161 -3.79 -13.05 -11.98
N LYS A 162 -4.26 -11.88 -11.51
CA LYS A 162 -3.83 -11.26 -10.24
C LYS A 162 -4.09 -12.21 -9.08
N VAL A 163 -5.31 -12.72 -8.95
CA VAL A 163 -5.69 -13.64 -7.88
C VAL A 163 -4.83 -14.89 -7.92
N ARG A 164 -4.58 -15.46 -9.12
CA ARG A 164 -3.65 -16.59 -9.29
C ARG A 164 -2.25 -16.28 -8.77
N GLN A 165 -1.70 -15.10 -9.09
CA GLN A 165 -0.39 -14.70 -8.57
C GLN A 165 -0.39 -14.53 -7.05
N TYR A 166 -1.42 -13.90 -6.51
CA TYR A 166 -1.58 -13.70 -5.07
C TYR A 166 -1.61 -15.05 -4.33
N LEU A 167 -2.46 -15.99 -4.76
CA LEU A 167 -2.55 -17.32 -4.14
C LEU A 167 -1.22 -18.08 -4.22
N ALA A 168 -0.51 -18.01 -5.35
CA ALA A 168 0.82 -18.60 -5.48
C ALA A 168 1.82 -18.01 -4.46
N ASN A 169 1.75 -16.69 -4.26
CA ASN A 169 2.62 -15.98 -3.33
C ASN A 169 2.33 -16.34 -1.88
N THR A 170 1.04 -16.49 -1.52
CA THR A 170 0.59 -16.66 -0.14
C THR A 170 0.31 -18.10 0.25
N LYS A 171 0.54 -19.10 -0.62
CA LYS A 171 0.23 -20.52 -0.38
C LYS A 171 0.73 -21.13 0.93
N ASP A 172 1.79 -20.57 1.52
CA ASP A 172 2.37 -21.08 2.77
C ASP A 172 1.90 -20.30 4.01
N ARG A 173 1.08 -19.25 3.84
CA ARG A 173 0.53 -18.45 4.94
C ARG A 173 -0.73 -19.12 5.48
N ARG A 174 -0.68 -19.54 6.73
CA ARG A 174 -1.73 -20.31 7.43
C ARG A 174 -2.30 -19.55 8.62
N GLY A 175 -1.47 -18.77 9.31
CA GLY A 175 -1.85 -17.97 10.47
C GLY A 175 -1.28 -16.56 10.40
N GLU A 176 -1.60 -15.73 11.41
CA GLU A 176 -1.11 -14.35 11.52
C GLU A 176 0.42 -14.30 11.59
N GLU A 177 1.05 -15.31 12.19
CA GLU A 177 2.50 -15.47 12.32
C GLU A 177 3.25 -15.66 10.99
N ASP A 178 2.52 -16.05 9.93
CA ASP A 178 3.08 -16.19 8.59
C ASP A 178 3.00 -14.88 7.79
N TYR A 179 2.32 -13.87 8.35
CA TYR A 179 2.36 -12.49 7.91
C TYR A 179 3.41 -11.75 8.76
N PHE A 180 4.05 -10.76 8.14
CA PHE A 180 5.29 -10.12 8.60
C PHE A 180 5.29 -9.64 10.06
#